data_AF-A0AAU5FYF0-F1
#
_entry.id   AF-A0AAU5FYF0-F1
#
_cell.length_a   1.000
_cell.length_b   1.000
_cell.length_c   1.000
_cell.angle_alpha   90.00
_cell.angle_beta   90.00
_cell.angle_gamma   90.00
#
_symmetry.space_group_name_H-M   'P 1'
#
loop_
_entity.id
_entity.type
_entity.pdbx_description
1 polymer ?
#
loop_
_entity_poly.entity_id
_entity_poly.type
_entity_poly.pdbx_seq_one_letter_code
_entity_poly.pdbx_strand_id
1 'polypeptide(L)'
;MRSTFCCVICGVHYLPPENMVYPDTGATASPAHCANPGCTAAARDGQGGLSLAALETMALSAVRHREAVERRIGRTRPGRRARAGGV
;
A
#
# COMPACT_ATOMS: atom_id res chain seq x y z
N MET A 1 2.68 5.57 9.84
CA MET A 1 1.31 5.02 9.72
C MET A 1 1.42 3.70 8.98
N ARG A 2 0.60 2.69 9.29
CA ARG A 2 0.64 1.38 8.61
C ARG A 2 -0.23 1.42 7.35
N SER A 3 0.31 0.92 6.23
CA SER A 3 -0.37 0.93 4.93
C SER A 3 -1.36 -0.22 4.82
N THR A 4 -2.65 0.10 4.71
CA THR A 4 -3.71 -0.87 4.33
C THR A 4 -3.80 -0.96 2.82
N PHE A 5 -3.79 -2.18 2.28
CA PHE A 5 -3.97 -2.45 0.86
C PHE A 5 -5.34 -3.07 0.61
N CYS A 6 -5.81 -2.95 -0.62
CA CYS A 6 -7.05 -3.58 -1.09
C CYS A 6 -6.69 -4.51 -2.24
N CYS A 7 -7.19 -5.75 -2.20
CA CYS A 7 -6.94 -6.72 -3.25
C CYS A 7 -7.79 -6.37 -4.46
N VAL A 8 -7.17 -6.14 -5.61
CA VAL A 8 -7.90 -5.77 -6.84
C VAL A 8 -8.76 -6.92 -7.39
N ILE A 9 -8.54 -8.15 -6.93
CA ILE A 9 -9.23 -9.36 -7.39
C ILE A 9 -10.49 -9.62 -6.57
N CYS A 10 -10.39 -9.59 -5.24
CA CYS A 10 -11.52 -9.92 -4.35
C CYS A 10 -12.06 -8.74 -3.53
N GLY A 11 -11.45 -7.56 -3.61
CA GLY A 11 -11.86 -6.36 -2.87
C GLY A 11 -11.55 -6.39 -1.37
N VAL A 12 -10.90 -7.45 -0.87
CA VAL A 12 -10.58 -7.57 0.56
C VAL A 12 -9.48 -6.57 0.93
N HIS A 13 -9.64 -5.92 2.08
CA HIS A 13 -8.60 -5.08 2.66
C HIS A 13 -7.68 -5.96 3.52
N TYR A 14 -6.37 -5.79 3.35
CA TYR A 14 -5.37 -6.54 4.10
C TYR A 14 -4.18 -5.65 4.46
N LEU A 15 -3.49 -6.04 5.54
CA LEU A 15 -2.36 -5.32 6.11
C LEU A 15 -1.12 -6.23 6.10
N PRO A 16 -0.42 -6.33 4.96
CA PRO A 16 0.79 -7.12 4.89
C PRO A 16 1.89 -6.46 5.73
N PRO A 17 2.60 -7.20 6.59
CA PRO A 17 3.86 -6.74 7.16
C PRO A 17 4.85 -6.46 6.03
N GLU A 18 5.66 -5.42 6.19
CA GLU A 18 6.51 -4.83 5.13
C GLU A 18 7.44 -5.82 4.42
N ASN A 19 7.77 -6.96 5.07
CA ASN A 19 8.60 -8.03 4.53
C ASN A 19 8.00 -9.43 4.73
N MET A 20 6.66 -9.56 4.81
CA MET A 20 6.04 -10.86 5.07
C MET A 20 6.06 -11.75 3.82
N VAL A 21 6.62 -12.94 4.01
CA VAL A 21 6.36 -14.10 3.18
C VAL A 21 5.30 -14.92 3.90
N TYR A 22 4.18 -15.21 3.23
CA TYR A 22 3.12 -16.02 3.83
C TYR A 22 3.64 -17.45 4.07
N PRO A 23 3.61 -17.97 5.31
CA PRO A 23 4.24 -19.25 5.62
C PRO A 23 3.58 -20.42 4.90
N ASP A 24 2.26 -20.37 4.70
CA ASP A 24 1.49 -21.45 4.08
C ASP A 24 1.67 -21.52 2.55
N THR A 25 2.04 -20.39 1.92
CA THR A 25 2.11 -20.29 0.46
C THR A 25 3.48 -19.90 -0.07
N GLY A 26 4.42 -19.50 0.80
CA GLY A 26 5.72 -18.94 0.42
C GLY A 26 5.63 -17.66 -0.41
N ALA A 27 4.44 -17.07 -0.55
CA ALA A 27 4.23 -15.91 -1.39
C ALA A 27 4.67 -14.64 -0.67
N THR A 28 5.45 -13.79 -1.34
CA THR A 28 5.71 -12.44 -0.85
C THR A 28 4.41 -11.65 -0.86
N ALA A 29 4.15 -10.91 0.21
CA ALA A 29 2.97 -10.07 0.27
C ALA A 29 3.01 -9.00 -0.84
N SER A 30 2.10 -9.13 -1.80
CA SER A 30 1.93 -8.16 -2.86
C SER A 30 1.10 -6.98 -2.34
N PRO A 31 1.40 -5.74 -2.74
CA PRO A 31 0.54 -4.60 -2.47
C PRO A 31 -0.71 -4.56 -3.39
N ALA A 32 -0.82 -5.45 -4.39
CA ALA A 32 -1.92 -5.51 -5.34
C ALA A 32 -2.91 -6.66 -5.09
N HIS A 33 -2.45 -7.78 -4.53
CA HIS A 33 -3.29 -8.95 -4.26
C HIS A 33 -3.02 -9.57 -2.88
N CYS A 34 -4.07 -10.11 -2.26
CA CYS A 34 -3.93 -10.88 -1.03
C CYS A 34 -3.34 -12.28 -1.30
N ALA A 35 -2.99 -12.98 -0.23
CA ALA A 35 -2.47 -14.36 -0.31
C ALA A 35 -3.54 -15.45 -0.43
N ASN A 36 -4.80 -15.07 -0.65
CA ASN A 36 -5.82 -16.08 -0.97
C ASN A 36 -5.35 -16.85 -2.22
N PRO A 37 -5.27 -18.20 -2.19
CA PRO A 37 -4.77 -18.99 -3.31
C PRO A 37 -5.49 -18.68 -4.63
N GLY A 38 -6.80 -18.45 -4.61
CA GLY A 38 -7.56 -18.09 -5.81
C GLY A 38 -7.17 -16.73 -6.39
N CYS A 39 -6.88 -15.75 -5.53
CA CYS A 39 -6.38 -14.45 -5.96
C CYS A 39 -4.93 -14.53 -6.45
N THR A 40 -4.10 -15.36 -5.81
CA THR A 40 -2.71 -15.58 -6.22
C THR A 40 -2.63 -16.27 -7.58
N ALA A 41 -3.50 -17.26 -7.82
CA ALA A 41 -3.64 -17.92 -9.11
C ALA A 41 -4.13 -16.95 -10.19
N ALA A 42 -5.23 -16.23 -9.95
CA ALA A 42 -5.76 -15.26 -10.90
C ALA A 42 -4.77 -14.12 -11.22
N ALA A 43 -3.96 -13.71 -10.23
CA ALA A 43 -2.87 -12.75 -10.40
C ALA A 43 -1.75 -13.29 -11.31
N ARG A 44 -1.38 -14.58 -11.17
CA ARG A 44 -0.41 -15.26 -12.05
C ARG A 44 -0.95 -15.44 -13.47
N ASP A 45 -2.24 -15.71 -13.60
CA ASP A 45 -2.92 -15.95 -14.88
C ASP A 45 -3.19 -14.65 -15.66
N GLY A 46 -2.90 -13.48 -15.07
CA GLY A 46 -3.05 -12.19 -15.74
C GLY A 46 -4.50 -11.80 -16.00
N GLN A 47 -5.44 -12.28 -15.18
CA GLN A 47 -6.86 -11.93 -15.34
C GLN A 47 -7.06 -10.41 -15.13
N GLY A 48 -7.60 -9.74 -16.14
CA GLY A 48 -7.82 -8.28 -16.13
C GLY A 48 -7.01 -7.50 -17.17
N GLY A 49 -6.22 -8.17 -18.03
CA GLY A 49 -5.53 -7.55 -19.17
C GLY A 49 -4.28 -6.75 -18.81
N LEU A 50 -3.89 -6.74 -17.54
CA LEU A 50 -2.66 -6.12 -17.03
C LEU A 50 -1.77 -7.21 -16.43
N SER A 51 -0.47 -7.16 -16.73
CA SER A 51 0.49 -8.11 -16.15
C SER A 51 0.63 -7.90 -14.64
N LEU A 52 0.96 -8.97 -13.92
CA LEU A 52 1.24 -8.92 -12.48
C LEU A 52 2.28 -7.85 -12.13
N ALA A 53 3.35 -7.79 -12.92
CA ALA A 53 4.41 -6.79 -12.76
C ALA A 53 3.89 -5.35 -12.92
N ALA A 54 2.95 -5.09 -13.83
CA ALA A 54 2.36 -3.78 -14.01
C ALA A 54 1.50 -3.38 -12.79
N LEU A 55 0.70 -4.31 -12.27
CA LEU A 55 -0.10 -4.12 -11.06
C LEU A 55 0.78 -3.81 -9.84
N GLU A 56 1.87 -4.57 -9.66
CA GLU A 56 2.83 -4.33 -8.58
C GLU A 56 3.53 -2.98 -8.72
N THR A 57 3.93 -2.62 -9.95
CA THR A 57 4.57 -1.32 -10.22
C THR A 57 3.64 -0.15 -9.90
N MET A 58 2.36 -0.25 -10.28
CA MET A 58 1.35 0.75 -9.95
C MET A 58 1.11 0.84 -8.44
N ALA A 59 0.96 -0.30 -7.76
CA ALA A 59 0.73 -0.34 -6.33
C ALA A 59 1.93 0.25 -5.53
N LEU A 60 3.17 -0.07 -5.92
CA LEU A 60 4.37 0.54 -5.34
C LEU A 60 4.44 2.05 -5.62
N SER A 61 4.07 2.48 -6.82
CA SER A 61 4.02 3.90 -7.18
C SER A 61 2.99 4.67 -6.35
N ALA A 62 1.83 4.07 -6.09
CA ALA A 62 0.80 4.65 -5.23
C ALA A 62 1.28 4.80 -3.77
N VAL A 63 2.01 3.82 -3.23
CA VAL A 63 2.63 3.92 -1.89
C VAL A 63 3.61 5.09 -1.84
N ARG A 64 4.54 5.18 -2.81
CA ARG A 64 5.51 6.28 -2.88
C ARG A 64 4.83 7.64 -3.03
N HIS A 65 3.77 7.71 -3.84
CA HIS A 65 3.00 8.93 -4.02
C HIS A 65 2.31 9.35 -2.72
N ARG A 66 1.70 8.41 -1.99
CA ARG A 66 1.12 8.66 -0.68
C ARG A 66 2.17 9.18 0.30
N GLU A 67 3.33 8.54 0.41
CA GLU A 67 4.42 9.01 1.28
C GLU A 67 4.89 10.42 0.90
N ALA A 68 4.98 10.72 -0.40
CA ALA A 68 5.34 12.05 -0.88
C ALA A 68 4.27 13.10 -0.52
N VAL A 69 2.98 12.75 -0.64
CA VAL A 69 1.86 13.60 -0.23
C VAL A 69 1.88 13.81 1.29
N GLU A 70 2.04 12.76 2.09
CA GLU A 70 2.15 12.84 3.55
C GLU A 70 3.33 13.71 3.98
N ARG A 71 4.49 13.62 3.30
CA ARG A 71 5.63 14.52 3.53
C ARG A 71 5.32 15.98 3.19
N ARG A 72 4.54 16.25 2.14
CA ARG A 72 4.11 17.62 1.79
C ARG A 72 3.12 18.18 2.81
N ILE A 73 2.15 17.37 3.24
CA ILE A 73 1.17 17.74 4.27
C ILE A 73 1.87 17.97 5.61
N GLY A 74 2.81 17.11 6.01
CA GLY A 74 3.61 17.29 7.22
C GLY A 74 4.49 18.55 7.19
N ARG A 75 4.95 18.97 6.01
CA ARG A 75 5.66 20.25 5.80
C ARG A 75 4.75 21.47 5.81
N THR A 76 3.46 21.33 5.55
CA THR A 76 2.48 22.43 5.59
C THR A 76 1.98 22.76 7.00
N ARG A 77 2.76 22.44 8.04
CA ARG A 77 2.58 23.02 9.38
C ARG A 77 3.56 24.17 9.60
N PRO A 78 3.37 25.36 8.96
CA PRO A 78 4.05 26.55 9.43
C PRO A 78 3.48 26.87 10.82
N GLY A 79 4.37 27.05 11.78
CA GLY A 79 4.01 27.17 13.17
C GLY A 79 3.02 28.29 13.45
N ARG A 80 1.92 27.96 14.13
CA ARG A 80 1.37 28.89 15.10
C ARG A 80 2.30 28.90 16.31
N ARG A 81 3.35 29.71 16.23
CA ARG A 81 3.89 30.37 17.43
C ARG A 81 2.75 31.21 18.00
N ALA A 82 1.93 30.63 18.87
CA ALA A 82 1.16 31.41 19.82
C ALA A 82 2.15 31.96 20.86
N ARG A 83 2.86 33.02 20.50
CA ARG A 83 3.38 33.99 21.48
C ARG A 83 2.18 34.80 21.94
N ALA A 84 1.54 34.36 23.01
CA ALA A 84 0.66 35.15 23.88
C ALA A 84 0.49 34.32 25.17
N GLY A 85 0.86 34.75 26.36
CA GLY A 85 1.27 36.08 26.81
C GLY A 85 2.26 35.98 27.97
N GLY A 86 3.12 37.00 28.04
CA GLY A 86 3.59 37.50 29.32
C GLY A 86 2.72 38.69 29.69
N VAL A 87 2.13 38.63 30.88
CA VAL A 87 1.93 39.73 31.83
C VAL A 87 1.67 39.09 33.19
#